data_AF-A0A4R1ZFT7-F1
#
_entry.id   AF-A0A4R1ZFT7-F1
#
_cell.length_a   1.000
_cell.length_b   1.000
_cell.length_c   1.000
_cell.angle_alpha   90.00
_cell.angle_beta   90.00
_cell.angle_gamma   90.00
#
_symmetry.space_group_name_H-M   'P 1'
#
loop_
_entity.id
_entity.type
_entity.pdbx_description
1 polymer ?
#
loop_
_entity_poly.entity_id
_entity_poly.type
_entity_poly.pdbx_seq_one_letter_code
_entity_poly.pdbx_strand_id
1 'polypeptide(L)'
;MSAEREKNQPYEAYLFVHFTGEHENGEQVYFSVSRDGLHWNDLNGGQPVLQSGIGEKGVRDPFMIRSPLDNKFYIIATDLRIASGKGWDTAQHRGSRSIIVWESPDMVNWSKERSVEIGLPEAGCVWAPETIFDEEAGEHLIFWASMTTEGDREAKQIIYSSRTKDFMAFTKPEKYIERGNHVIDTTIIREGSTYYRYSKDETTKCITVESSDSLSASSFRELPSPVLDGLFGVEGPEVFKFNDRNEWCLMVDQYAAGKGYLPLITEDLSSGQFRILNPEEYDLGATKKRHGSFLNLTGAEYEALVKVWGTPGL
;
A
#
# COMPACT_ATOMS: atom_id res chain seq x y z
N MET A 1 -20.20 -5.66 27.59
CA MET A 1 -19.94 -7.03 27.10
C MET A 1 -19.73 -7.11 25.57
N SER A 2 -19.66 -5.99 24.83
CA SER A 2 -19.64 -5.99 23.35
C SER A 2 -18.29 -5.62 22.71
N ALA A 3 -17.46 -4.76 23.29
CA ALA A 3 -16.20 -4.33 22.66
C ALA A 3 -15.04 -5.34 22.78
N GLU A 4 -15.00 -6.15 23.83
CA GLU A 4 -13.96 -7.19 24.02
C GLU A 4 -14.20 -8.45 23.19
N ARG A 5 -15.43 -8.66 22.68
CA ARG A 5 -15.76 -9.83 21.85
C ARG A 5 -15.34 -9.68 20.38
N GLU A 6 -15.11 -8.45 19.90
CA GLU A 6 -14.70 -8.19 18.52
C GLU A 6 -13.20 -8.43 18.28
N LYS A 7 -12.35 -8.31 19.30
CA LYS A 7 -10.88 -8.48 19.16
C LYS A 7 -10.38 -9.92 18.93
N ASN A 8 -11.27 -10.91 18.91
CA ASN A 8 -10.91 -12.34 18.87
C ASN A 8 -11.64 -13.14 17.78
N GLN A 9 -12.22 -12.50 16.75
CA GLN A 9 -12.73 -13.26 15.61
C GLN A 9 -11.57 -13.65 14.70
N PRO A 10 -11.46 -14.93 14.28
CA PRO A 10 -10.48 -15.31 13.28
C PRO A 10 -10.76 -14.56 11.98
N TYR A 11 -9.70 -14.14 11.30
CA TYR A 11 -9.83 -13.63 9.94
C TYR A 11 -10.11 -14.80 8.99
N GLU A 12 -11.07 -14.62 8.08
CA GLU A 12 -11.58 -15.65 7.16
C GLU A 12 -11.47 -15.24 5.69
N ALA A 13 -11.04 -14.00 5.44
CA ALA A 13 -10.95 -13.43 4.11
C ALA A 13 -9.96 -12.25 4.08
N TYR A 14 -9.83 -11.63 2.91
CA TYR A 14 -8.99 -10.48 2.63
C TYR A 14 -9.74 -9.48 1.77
N LEU A 15 -9.49 -8.20 2.01
CA LEU A 15 -9.81 -7.09 1.13
C LEU A 15 -8.52 -6.65 0.44
N PHE A 16 -8.60 -6.44 -0.87
CA PHE A 16 -7.58 -5.77 -1.65
C PHE A 16 -8.13 -4.43 -2.10
N VAL A 17 -7.50 -3.35 -1.63
CA VAL A 17 -7.76 -1.98 -2.05
C VAL A 17 -6.73 -1.59 -3.09
N HIS A 18 -7.14 -1.20 -4.30
CA HIS A 18 -6.21 -0.96 -5.41
C HIS A 18 -6.73 0.09 -6.38
N PHE A 19 -5.90 0.49 -7.35
CA PHE A 19 -6.34 1.18 -8.56
C PHE A 19 -6.15 0.28 -9.79
N THR A 20 -6.50 0.74 -10.99
CA THR A 20 -6.50 -0.09 -12.21
C THR A 20 -5.69 0.46 -13.40
N GLY A 21 -4.98 1.58 -13.20
CA GLY A 21 -4.02 2.13 -14.17
C GLY A 21 -4.48 3.41 -14.86
N GLU A 22 -3.73 3.83 -15.87
CA GLU A 22 -3.83 5.15 -16.51
C GLU A 22 -4.95 5.21 -17.56
N HIS A 23 -6.21 5.19 -17.10
CA HIS A 23 -7.39 5.40 -17.94
C HIS A 23 -8.44 6.25 -17.20
N GLU A 24 -9.55 6.59 -17.88
CA GLU A 24 -10.51 7.63 -17.44
C GLU A 24 -10.90 7.54 -15.96
N ASN A 25 -11.21 6.34 -15.48
CA ASN A 25 -11.58 6.04 -14.09
C ASN A 25 -10.55 5.13 -13.39
N GLY A 26 -9.43 4.81 -14.04
CA GLY A 26 -8.50 3.81 -13.55
C GLY A 26 -7.67 4.25 -12.35
N GLU A 27 -7.54 5.56 -12.17
CA GLU A 27 -6.85 6.20 -11.04
C GLU A 27 -7.90 6.62 -10.01
N GLN A 28 -8.63 5.63 -9.49
CA GLN A 28 -9.62 5.74 -8.41
C GLN A 28 -9.50 4.50 -7.50
N VAL A 29 -10.23 4.44 -6.39
CA VAL A 29 -10.16 3.31 -5.44
C VAL A 29 -11.12 2.21 -5.85
N TYR A 30 -10.60 1.00 -6.02
CA TYR A 30 -11.32 -0.24 -6.30
C TYR A 30 -11.11 -1.23 -5.18
N PHE A 31 -12.11 -2.07 -4.93
CA PHE A 31 -12.03 -3.16 -3.95
C PHE A 31 -12.17 -4.52 -4.64
N SER A 32 -11.41 -5.49 -4.16
CA SER A 32 -11.58 -6.91 -4.46
C SER A 32 -11.54 -7.72 -3.17
N VAL A 33 -12.22 -8.86 -3.13
CA VAL A 33 -12.22 -9.74 -1.96
C VAL A 33 -11.78 -11.15 -2.31
N SER A 34 -11.11 -11.80 -1.36
CA SER A 34 -10.68 -13.19 -1.48
C SER A 34 -10.87 -13.93 -0.16
N ARG A 35 -11.20 -15.22 -0.20
CA ARG A 35 -11.20 -16.08 1.00
C ARG A 35 -9.85 -16.74 1.27
N ASP A 36 -9.05 -16.96 0.23
CA ASP A 36 -7.77 -17.67 0.32
C ASP A 36 -6.54 -16.77 0.10
N GLY A 37 -6.75 -15.52 -0.33
CA GLY A 37 -5.70 -14.54 -0.62
C GLY A 37 -5.05 -14.69 -2.00
N LEU A 38 -5.50 -15.64 -2.82
CA LEU A 38 -4.94 -15.94 -4.15
C LEU A 38 -5.98 -15.87 -5.27
N HIS A 39 -7.26 -16.12 -4.98
CA HIS A 39 -8.36 -16.02 -5.94
C HIS A 39 -9.29 -14.88 -5.54
N TRP A 40 -9.30 -13.82 -6.35
CA TRP A 40 -9.89 -12.53 -6.04
C TRP A 40 -11.14 -12.28 -6.89
N ASN A 41 -12.19 -11.77 -6.25
CA ASN A 41 -13.40 -11.30 -6.91
C ASN A 41 -13.46 -9.78 -6.82
N ASP A 42 -13.63 -9.11 -7.96
CA ASP A 42 -13.88 -7.67 -8.01
C ASP A 42 -15.18 -7.33 -7.30
N LEU A 43 -15.19 -6.29 -6.46
CA LEU A 43 -16.43 -5.73 -5.93
C LEU A 43 -17.00 -4.67 -6.89
N ASN A 44 -18.25 -4.27 -6.65
CA ASN A 44 -18.93 -3.17 -7.36
C ASN A 44 -18.95 -3.35 -8.89
N GLY A 45 -19.05 -4.61 -9.35
CA GLY A 45 -19.02 -4.94 -10.78
C GLY A 45 -17.75 -4.49 -11.51
N GLY A 46 -16.62 -4.37 -10.79
CA GLY A 46 -15.37 -3.87 -11.35
C GLY A 46 -15.35 -2.36 -11.62
N GLN A 47 -16.22 -1.60 -10.96
CA GLN A 47 -16.22 -0.12 -10.98
C GLN A 47 -15.57 0.45 -9.71
N PRO A 48 -15.08 1.71 -9.73
CA PRO A 48 -14.54 2.35 -8.54
C PRO A 48 -15.54 2.33 -7.37
N VAL A 49 -15.04 2.04 -6.17
CA VAL A 49 -15.81 2.13 -4.92
C VAL A 49 -15.75 3.55 -4.35
N LEU A 50 -14.57 4.18 -4.38
CA LEU A 50 -14.40 5.58 -3.99
C LEU A 50 -13.75 6.37 -5.13
N GLN A 51 -14.22 7.60 -5.32
CA GLN A 51 -13.67 8.52 -6.29
C GLN A 51 -13.25 9.83 -5.61
N SER A 52 -12.11 10.40 -6.02
CA SER A 52 -11.69 11.72 -5.60
C SER A 52 -12.11 12.78 -6.61
N GLY A 53 -12.93 13.74 -6.19
CA GLY A 53 -13.32 14.92 -6.97
C GLY A 53 -12.44 16.15 -6.72
N ILE A 54 -11.48 16.05 -5.80
CA ILE A 54 -10.58 17.15 -5.37
C ILE A 54 -9.13 16.88 -5.81
N GLY A 55 -8.25 17.86 -5.58
CA GLY A 55 -6.82 17.74 -5.91
C GLY A 55 -6.59 17.51 -7.40
N GLU A 56 -5.80 16.50 -7.73
CA GLU A 56 -5.53 16.03 -9.09
C GLU A 56 -6.70 15.24 -9.71
N LYS A 57 -7.73 14.93 -8.91
CA LYS A 57 -8.94 14.18 -9.30
C LYS A 57 -8.67 12.76 -9.79
N GLY A 58 -7.56 12.20 -9.34
CA GLY A 58 -7.22 10.80 -9.45
C GLY A 58 -6.49 10.40 -8.18
N VAL A 59 -6.64 9.13 -7.79
CA VAL A 59 -5.91 8.55 -6.68
C VAL A 59 -5.24 7.26 -7.10
N ARG A 60 -4.00 7.10 -6.62
CA ARG A 60 -3.16 5.93 -6.88
C ARG A 60 -2.63 5.38 -5.57
N ASP A 61 -2.18 4.14 -5.62
CA ASP A 61 -1.47 3.47 -4.53
C ASP A 61 -2.24 3.55 -3.18
N PRO A 62 -3.53 3.18 -3.15
CA PRO A 62 -4.33 3.31 -1.94
C PRO A 62 -3.91 2.31 -0.87
N PHE A 63 -3.53 2.82 0.29
CA PHE A 63 -3.20 2.03 1.47
C PHE A 63 -4.32 2.08 2.51
N MET A 64 -4.78 0.91 2.95
CA MET A 64 -5.85 0.77 3.93
C MET A 64 -5.32 0.31 5.28
N ILE A 65 -5.79 0.95 6.35
CA ILE A 65 -5.42 0.61 7.73
C ILE A 65 -6.65 0.53 8.63
N ARG A 66 -6.71 -0.51 9.46
CA ARG A 66 -7.60 -0.58 10.63
C ARG A 66 -6.89 0.10 11.80
N SER A 67 -7.37 1.25 12.24
CA SER A 67 -6.72 1.98 13.33
C SER A 67 -7.11 1.40 14.70
N PRO A 68 -6.12 1.03 15.54
CA PRO A 68 -6.40 0.58 16.90
C PRO A 68 -6.72 1.73 17.87
N LEU A 69 -6.59 2.99 17.45
CA LEU A 69 -6.77 4.16 18.30
C LEU A 69 -8.25 4.54 18.47
N ASP A 70 -9.04 4.39 17.40
CA ASP A 70 -10.44 4.81 17.36
C ASP A 70 -11.38 3.77 16.72
N ASN A 71 -10.85 2.59 16.38
CA ASN A 71 -11.55 1.49 15.72
C ASN A 71 -12.20 1.87 14.38
N LYS A 72 -11.65 2.88 13.68
CA LYS A 72 -12.02 3.18 12.30
C LYS A 72 -11.09 2.52 11.30
N PHE A 73 -11.52 2.55 10.05
CA PHE A 73 -10.71 2.24 8.89
C PHE A 73 -10.36 3.53 8.16
N TYR A 74 -9.13 3.62 7.70
CA TYR A 74 -8.65 4.72 6.88
C TYR A 74 -8.13 4.19 5.55
N ILE A 75 -8.38 4.93 4.48
CA ILE A 75 -7.66 4.78 3.21
C ILE A 75 -6.89 6.08 2.99
N ILE A 76 -5.58 5.96 2.80
CA ILE A 76 -4.70 7.03 2.35
C ILE A 76 -4.24 6.72 0.92
N ALA A 77 -4.10 7.72 0.06
CA ALA A 77 -3.71 7.50 -1.33
C ALA A 77 -2.93 8.69 -1.89
N THR A 78 -2.12 8.40 -2.92
CA THR A 78 -1.46 9.41 -3.74
C THR A 78 -2.50 10.28 -4.45
N ASP A 79 -2.44 11.61 -4.31
CA ASP A 79 -3.24 12.55 -5.11
C ASP A 79 -2.61 12.75 -6.49
N LEU A 80 -2.97 11.90 -7.47
CA LEU A 80 -2.35 11.89 -8.80
C LEU A 80 -3.28 11.36 -9.89
N ARG A 81 -3.28 12.06 -11.03
CA ARG A 81 -3.98 11.63 -12.26
C ARG A 81 -3.11 11.73 -13.51
N ILE A 82 -2.40 10.67 -13.88
CA ILE A 82 -1.61 10.59 -15.12
C ILE A 82 -2.52 10.57 -16.35
N ALA A 83 -3.73 9.99 -16.26
CA ALA A 83 -4.72 9.97 -17.34
C ALA A 83 -5.16 11.38 -17.79
N SER A 84 -4.87 12.43 -17.00
CA SER A 84 -5.09 13.83 -17.37
C SER A 84 -4.09 14.37 -18.41
N GLY A 85 -3.02 13.61 -18.72
CA GLY A 85 -2.04 13.97 -19.75
C GLY A 85 -0.93 14.92 -19.29
N LYS A 86 -0.82 15.24 -17.99
CA LYS A 86 0.27 16.09 -17.45
C LYS A 86 1.67 15.46 -17.54
N GLY A 87 1.73 14.13 -17.62
CA GLY A 87 2.95 13.35 -17.78
C GLY A 87 3.76 13.14 -16.48
N TRP A 88 4.62 12.13 -16.50
CA TRP A 88 5.42 11.70 -15.35
C TRP A 88 6.47 12.72 -14.88
N ASP A 89 7.01 13.56 -15.78
CA ASP A 89 7.91 14.65 -15.39
C ASP A 89 7.21 15.65 -14.48
N THR A 90 6.04 16.13 -14.90
CA THR A 90 5.22 17.05 -14.09
C THR A 90 4.80 16.39 -12.79
N ALA A 91 4.39 15.12 -12.83
CA ALA A 91 3.93 14.40 -11.64
C ALA A 91 5.04 14.25 -10.57
N GLN A 92 6.30 14.09 -10.99
CA GLN A 92 7.44 13.94 -10.08
C GLN A 92 7.96 15.26 -9.54
N HIS A 93 8.03 16.29 -10.38
CA HIS A 93 8.71 17.54 -10.03
C HIS A 93 7.76 18.67 -9.63
N ARG A 94 6.49 18.57 -9.99
CA ARG A 94 5.46 19.62 -9.83
C ARG A 94 4.08 19.00 -9.55
N GLY A 95 4.05 17.86 -8.89
CA GLY A 95 2.85 17.11 -8.53
C GLY A 95 2.22 17.58 -7.23
N SER A 96 1.19 16.85 -6.78
CA SER A 96 0.56 17.11 -5.48
C SER A 96 1.51 16.77 -4.34
N ARG A 97 1.50 17.60 -3.30
CA ARG A 97 2.21 17.38 -2.03
C ARG A 97 1.27 16.90 -0.93
N SER A 98 0.06 16.48 -1.33
CA SER A 98 -0.99 16.02 -0.43
C SER A 98 -1.30 14.54 -0.64
N ILE A 99 -1.79 13.92 0.42
CA ILE A 99 -2.50 12.64 0.33
C ILE A 99 -4.01 12.90 0.29
N ILE A 100 -4.75 11.99 -0.34
CA ILE A 100 -6.20 11.91 -0.18
C ILE A 100 -6.51 10.89 0.90
N VAL A 101 -7.44 11.23 1.80
CA VAL A 101 -7.86 10.37 2.89
C VAL A 101 -9.37 10.16 2.89
N TRP A 102 -9.78 8.93 3.17
CA TRP A 102 -11.14 8.58 3.57
C TRP A 102 -11.12 7.87 4.92
N GLU A 103 -12.21 8.01 5.68
CA GLU A 103 -12.42 7.22 6.89
C GLU A 103 -13.78 6.52 6.86
N SER A 104 -13.86 5.36 7.51
CA SER A 104 -15.09 4.58 7.64
C SER A 104 -15.15 3.87 8.99
N PRO A 105 -16.34 3.77 9.63
CA PRO A 105 -16.49 2.95 10.82
C PRO A 105 -16.62 1.44 10.51
N ASP A 106 -16.89 1.06 9.25
CA ASP A 106 -17.32 -0.31 8.91
C ASP A 106 -16.91 -0.78 7.49
N MET A 107 -16.04 -0.04 6.80
CA MET A 107 -15.55 -0.28 5.42
C MET A 107 -16.61 -0.17 4.31
N VAL A 108 -17.86 0.14 4.64
CA VAL A 108 -18.95 0.29 3.64
C VAL A 108 -19.56 1.69 3.66
N ASN A 109 -19.57 2.37 4.81
CA ASN A 109 -20.01 3.74 4.96
C ASN A 109 -18.78 4.66 5.03
N TRP A 110 -18.45 5.31 3.92
CA TRP A 110 -17.25 6.15 3.82
C TRP A 110 -17.56 7.64 3.99
N SER A 111 -16.62 8.37 4.58
CA SER A 111 -16.64 9.83 4.60
C SER A 111 -16.52 10.41 3.18
N LYS A 112 -16.71 11.73 3.04
CA LYS A 112 -16.17 12.44 1.87
C LYS A 112 -14.65 12.40 1.89
N GLU A 113 -14.06 12.53 0.70
CA GLU A 113 -12.61 12.65 0.55
C GLU A 113 -12.10 13.95 1.19
N ARG A 114 -10.91 13.87 1.78
CA ARG A 114 -10.18 15.04 2.30
C ARG A 114 -8.75 15.02 1.80
N SER A 115 -8.23 16.19 1.48
CA SER A 115 -6.83 16.37 1.09
C SER A 115 -6.03 16.85 2.30
N VAL A 116 -4.88 16.24 2.56
CA VAL A 116 -3.95 16.68 3.61
C VAL A 116 -2.55 16.84 3.04
N GLU A 117 -2.02 18.06 3.09
CA GLU A 117 -0.65 18.35 2.69
C GLU A 117 0.32 17.83 3.76
N ILE A 118 1.14 16.83 3.39
CA ILE A 118 2.17 16.25 4.27
C ILE A 118 3.58 16.39 3.68
N GLY A 119 3.69 16.74 2.40
CA GLY A 119 4.97 16.90 1.73
C GLY A 119 5.73 18.15 2.18
N LEU A 120 7.05 18.13 2.00
CA LEU A 120 7.89 19.30 2.21
C LEU A 120 7.52 20.44 1.23
N PRO A 121 7.74 21.72 1.58
CA PRO A 121 7.47 22.85 0.69
C PRO A 121 8.13 22.74 -0.70
N GLU A 122 9.35 22.21 -0.75
CA GLU A 122 10.18 22.06 -1.95
C GLU A 122 10.10 20.67 -2.60
N ALA A 123 9.36 19.74 -2.01
CA ALA A 123 9.18 18.41 -2.60
C ALA A 123 8.34 18.48 -3.88
N GLY A 124 8.74 17.71 -4.88
CA GLY A 124 8.03 17.64 -6.15
C GLY A 124 6.73 16.81 -6.10
N CYS A 125 6.60 15.90 -5.13
CA CYS A 125 5.46 15.00 -5.00
C CYS A 125 5.35 14.35 -3.59
N VAL A 126 4.19 13.76 -3.29
CA VAL A 126 3.97 12.79 -2.21
C VAL A 126 3.33 11.54 -2.83
N TRP A 127 4.08 10.45 -2.92
CA TRP A 127 3.67 9.23 -3.64
C TRP A 127 3.71 7.98 -2.77
N ALA A 128 2.81 7.05 -3.07
CA ALA A 128 2.64 5.75 -2.42
C ALA A 128 2.69 5.84 -0.89
N PRO A 129 1.76 6.60 -0.26
CA PRO A 129 1.74 6.72 1.18
C PRO A 129 1.26 5.42 1.84
N GLU A 130 2.06 4.88 2.75
CA GLU A 130 1.70 3.71 3.56
C GLU A 130 1.92 4.00 5.04
N THR A 131 1.34 3.18 5.92
CA THR A 131 1.46 3.38 7.36
C THR A 131 1.55 2.08 8.14
N ILE A 132 2.30 2.11 9.22
CA ILE A 132 2.33 1.06 10.24
C ILE A 132 2.04 1.65 11.62
N PHE A 133 1.26 0.95 12.43
CA PHE A 133 1.02 1.39 13.81
C PHE A 133 2.21 1.03 14.70
N ASP A 134 2.85 2.05 15.27
CA ASP A 134 3.93 1.92 16.24
C ASP A 134 3.32 1.78 17.64
N GLU A 135 3.25 0.53 18.13
CA GLU A 135 2.67 0.22 19.43
C GLU A 135 3.42 0.88 20.60
N GLU A 136 4.73 1.11 20.46
CA GLU A 136 5.54 1.73 21.51
C GLU A 136 5.27 3.24 21.59
N ALA A 137 5.16 3.90 20.44
CA ALA A 137 4.83 5.33 20.38
C ALA A 137 3.32 5.61 20.57
N GLY A 138 2.46 4.63 20.30
CA GLY A 138 1.01 4.81 20.27
C GLY A 138 0.55 5.73 19.13
N GLU A 139 1.25 5.68 18.00
CA GLU A 139 1.06 6.54 16.83
C GLU A 139 1.24 5.73 15.53
N HIS A 140 0.64 6.21 14.45
CA HIS A 140 0.93 5.71 13.11
C HIS A 140 2.22 6.34 12.60
N LEU A 141 3.15 5.53 12.11
CA LEU A 141 4.27 5.96 11.28
C LEU A 141 3.85 5.87 9.82
N ILE A 142 3.54 7.02 9.21
CA ILE A 142 3.27 7.14 7.79
C ILE A 142 4.58 7.39 7.04
N PHE A 143 4.73 6.82 5.84
CA PHE A 143 5.90 7.02 4.98
C PHE A 143 5.50 7.07 3.50
N TRP A 144 6.27 7.82 2.70
CA TRP A 144 5.97 8.09 1.28
C TRP A 144 7.22 8.49 0.53
N ALA A 145 7.20 8.41 -0.81
CA ALA A 145 8.27 8.89 -1.67
C ALA A 145 8.07 10.36 -2.09
N SER A 146 9.14 11.15 -2.06
CA SER A 146 9.17 12.52 -2.55
C SER A 146 10.43 12.82 -3.35
N MET A 147 10.25 13.45 -4.52
CA MET A 147 11.34 13.95 -5.35
C MET A 147 11.91 15.23 -4.73
N THR A 148 13.17 15.23 -4.33
CA THR A 148 13.81 16.37 -3.64
C THR A 148 15.24 16.59 -4.10
N THR A 149 15.75 17.81 -3.94
CA THR A 149 17.16 18.18 -4.22
C THR A 149 17.98 18.35 -2.94
N GLU A 150 17.43 18.01 -1.77
CA GLU A 150 18.07 18.27 -0.47
C GLU A 150 19.36 17.46 -0.28
N GLY A 151 20.50 18.15 -0.40
CA GLY A 151 21.83 17.59 -0.11
C GLY A 151 22.59 17.08 -1.34
N ASP A 152 21.95 17.04 -2.50
CA ASP A 152 22.53 16.52 -3.75
C ASP A 152 22.47 17.54 -4.90
N ARG A 153 23.34 17.34 -5.91
CA ARG A 153 23.31 18.15 -7.14
C ARG A 153 22.13 17.81 -8.05
N GLU A 154 21.62 16.59 -7.97
CA GLU A 154 20.52 16.08 -8.78
C GLU A 154 19.36 15.66 -7.87
N ALA A 155 18.13 15.85 -8.36
CA ALA A 155 16.94 15.47 -7.63
C ALA A 155 16.81 13.95 -7.56
N LYS A 156 16.46 13.40 -6.40
CA LYS A 156 16.15 11.98 -6.23
C LYS A 156 14.90 11.75 -5.41
N GLN A 157 14.31 10.57 -5.58
CA GLN A 157 13.21 10.10 -4.75
C GLN A 157 13.77 9.58 -3.43
N ILE A 158 13.32 10.18 -2.32
CA ILE A 158 13.67 9.80 -0.95
C ILE A 158 12.37 9.39 -0.26
N ILE A 159 12.44 8.36 0.59
CA ILE A 159 11.31 8.03 1.46
C ILE A 159 11.36 8.94 2.69
N TYR A 160 10.30 9.71 2.89
CA TYR A 160 10.07 10.50 4.09
C TYR A 160 9.08 9.79 5.00
N SER A 161 9.06 10.16 6.28
CA SER A 161 8.07 9.70 7.24
C SER A 161 7.55 10.84 8.11
N SER A 162 6.38 10.61 8.71
CA SER A 162 5.76 11.47 9.71
C SER A 162 4.94 10.62 10.67
N ARG A 163 4.54 11.19 11.82
CA ARG A 163 3.68 10.54 12.79
C ARG A 163 2.31 11.20 12.86
N THR A 164 1.28 10.39 13.06
CA THR A 164 -0.10 10.85 13.22
C THR A 164 -0.90 9.94 14.14
N LYS A 165 -2.00 10.44 14.71
CA LYS A 165 -3.00 9.66 15.46
C LYS A 165 -4.35 9.56 14.76
N ASP A 166 -4.65 10.51 13.87
CA ASP A 166 -5.98 10.75 13.32
C ASP A 166 -5.98 10.95 11.80
N PHE A 167 -4.81 10.86 11.18
CA PHE A 167 -4.56 11.17 9.78
C PHE A 167 -4.97 12.60 9.38
N MET A 168 -5.17 13.52 10.33
CA MET A 168 -5.47 14.93 10.10
C MET A 168 -4.28 15.81 10.44
N ALA A 169 -3.66 15.57 11.59
CA ALA A 169 -2.46 16.25 12.02
C ALA A 169 -1.25 15.32 11.86
N PHE A 170 -0.17 15.87 11.31
CA PHE A 170 1.07 15.16 11.06
C PHE A 170 2.24 15.91 11.69
N THR A 171 3.22 15.18 12.23
CA THR A 171 4.49 15.79 12.62
C THR A 171 5.24 16.29 11.39
N LYS A 172 6.28 17.10 11.61
CA LYS A 172 7.16 17.51 10.51
C LYS A 172 7.73 16.25 9.81
N PRO A 173 7.80 16.23 8.47
CA PRO A 173 8.44 15.14 7.73
C PRO A 173 9.92 15.00 8.08
N GLU A 174 10.38 13.76 8.20
CA GLU A 174 11.78 13.38 8.42
C GLU A 174 12.23 12.37 7.35
N LYS A 175 13.52 12.36 6.99
CA LYS A 175 14.05 11.36 6.06
C LYS A 175 13.99 9.98 6.72
N TYR A 176 13.46 8.99 6.00
CA TYR A 176 13.28 7.63 6.49
C TYR A 176 14.13 6.60 5.72
N ILE A 177 14.19 6.74 4.39
CA ILE A 177 15.11 5.96 3.54
C ILE A 177 15.76 6.90 2.53
N GLU A 178 17.08 7.04 2.65
CA GLU A 178 17.90 7.77 1.69
C GLU A 178 19.04 6.86 1.22
N ARG A 179 19.11 6.62 -0.08
CA ARG A 179 20.17 5.84 -0.75
C ARG A 179 20.85 6.72 -1.81
N GLY A 180 21.87 6.17 -2.47
CA GLY A 180 22.56 6.83 -3.59
C GLY A 180 21.71 6.94 -4.86
N ASN A 181 20.58 6.24 -4.92
CA ASN A 181 19.64 6.17 -6.01
C ASN A 181 18.20 6.53 -5.56
N HIS A 182 17.27 6.58 -6.52
CA HIS A 182 15.86 6.78 -6.25
C HIS A 182 15.26 5.55 -5.56
N VAL A 183 14.54 5.77 -4.46
CA VAL A 183 13.77 4.74 -3.76
C VAL A 183 12.31 5.16 -3.75
N ILE A 184 11.42 4.25 -4.15
CA ILE A 184 9.96 4.45 -4.13
C ILE A 184 9.28 3.19 -3.57
N ASP A 185 7.96 3.26 -3.41
CA ASP A 185 7.06 2.15 -3.06
C ASP A 185 7.60 1.29 -1.92
N THR A 186 7.44 1.79 -0.70
CA THR A 186 7.90 1.11 0.50
C THR A 186 6.71 0.53 1.23
N THR A 187 6.84 -0.71 1.70
CA THR A 187 5.90 -1.35 2.63
C THR A 187 6.62 -1.97 3.82
N ILE A 188 5.93 -2.12 4.96
CA ILE A 188 6.49 -2.72 6.18
C ILE A 188 5.49 -3.69 6.79
N ILE A 189 5.95 -4.90 7.10
CA ILE A 189 5.23 -5.88 7.93
C ILE A 189 6.02 -6.21 9.19
N ARG A 190 5.30 -6.45 10.28
CA ARG A 190 5.88 -6.95 11.54
C ARG A 190 5.57 -8.44 11.70
N GLU A 191 6.57 -9.22 12.05
CA GLU A 191 6.45 -10.60 12.50
C GLU A 191 7.14 -10.75 13.87
N GLY A 192 6.35 -11.01 14.92
CA GLY A 192 6.88 -11.07 16.28
C GLY A 192 7.54 -9.75 16.69
N SER A 193 8.85 -9.76 16.93
CA SER A 193 9.66 -8.58 17.26
C SER A 193 10.39 -7.96 16.06
N THR A 194 10.28 -8.55 14.87
CA THR A 194 11.04 -8.14 13.70
C THR A 194 10.13 -7.42 12.70
N TYR A 195 10.63 -6.33 12.14
CA TYR A 195 10.05 -5.61 11.02
C TYR A 195 10.79 -5.99 9.75
N TYR A 196 10.05 -6.24 8.67
CA TYR A 196 10.57 -6.41 7.33
C TYR A 196 10.07 -5.27 6.46
N ARG A 197 10.99 -4.60 5.79
CA ARG A 197 10.72 -3.44 4.94
C ARG A 197 11.11 -3.77 3.51
N TYR A 198 10.17 -3.63 2.59
CA TYR A 198 10.38 -3.85 1.17
C TYR A 198 10.30 -2.50 0.46
N SER A 199 11.22 -2.24 -0.46
CA SER A 199 11.23 -1.00 -1.24
C SER A 199 11.68 -1.24 -2.67
N LYS A 200 11.12 -0.48 -3.62
CA LYS A 200 11.57 -0.50 -5.01
C LYS A 200 12.88 0.27 -5.18
N ASP A 201 13.86 -0.37 -5.81
CA ASP A 201 15.10 0.23 -6.27
C ASP A 201 14.95 0.65 -7.74
N GLU A 202 15.02 1.96 -8.01
CA GLU A 202 14.83 2.48 -9.38
C GLU A 202 16.09 2.37 -10.26
N THR A 203 17.22 1.88 -9.74
CA THR A 203 18.40 1.55 -10.54
C THR A 203 18.31 0.15 -11.11
N THR A 204 18.03 -0.85 -10.26
CA THR A 204 17.89 -2.24 -10.68
C THR A 204 16.48 -2.57 -11.20
N LYS A 205 15.48 -1.75 -10.86
CA LYS A 205 14.04 -1.99 -11.11
C LYS A 205 13.54 -3.27 -10.42
N CYS A 206 14.12 -3.59 -9.28
CA CYS A 206 13.80 -4.75 -8.45
C CYS A 206 13.30 -4.30 -7.07
N ILE A 207 12.75 -5.25 -6.29
CA ILE A 207 12.43 -5.02 -4.88
C ILE A 207 13.65 -5.38 -4.02
N THR A 208 13.96 -4.53 -3.06
CA THR A 208 14.95 -4.80 -2.00
C THR A 208 14.22 -5.09 -0.70
N VAL A 209 14.83 -5.88 0.19
CA VAL A 209 14.29 -6.17 1.52
C VAL A 209 15.32 -5.85 2.60
N GLU A 210 14.82 -5.27 3.70
CA GLU A 210 15.58 -4.98 4.91
C GLU A 210 14.83 -5.57 6.11
N SER A 211 15.55 -5.87 7.19
CA SER A 211 14.96 -6.28 8.47
C SER A 211 15.46 -5.42 9.64
N SER A 212 14.65 -5.31 10.68
CA SER A 212 14.97 -4.53 11.89
C SER A 212 14.21 -5.05 13.11
N ASP A 213 14.73 -4.76 14.30
CA ASP A 213 14.04 -4.94 15.59
C ASP A 213 13.21 -3.71 16.02
N SER A 214 13.24 -2.62 15.25
CA SER A 214 12.51 -1.39 15.54
C SER A 214 12.10 -0.65 14.27
N LEU A 215 11.22 0.33 14.39
CA LEU A 215 10.83 1.22 13.28
C LEU A 215 11.80 2.39 13.08
N SER A 216 12.95 2.41 13.76
CA SER A 216 13.95 3.45 13.54
C SER A 216 14.60 3.30 12.17
N ALA A 217 14.63 4.37 11.38
CA ALA A 217 15.25 4.42 10.05
C ALA A 217 16.65 3.80 10.01
N SER A 218 17.46 4.07 11.04
CA SER A 218 18.85 3.61 11.14
C SER A 218 19.01 2.18 11.65
N SER A 219 17.94 1.50 12.08
CA SER A 219 18.01 0.12 12.57
C SER A 219 17.88 -0.91 11.44
N PHE A 220 17.22 -0.55 10.33
CA PHE A 220 17.07 -1.46 9.18
C PHE A 220 18.42 -1.87 8.58
N ARG A 221 18.56 -3.16 8.31
CA ARG A 221 19.72 -3.79 7.66
C ARG A 221 19.25 -4.59 6.46
N GLU A 222 20.04 -4.52 5.39
CA GLU A 222 19.80 -5.30 4.17
C GLU A 222 19.65 -6.79 4.49
N LEU A 223 18.63 -7.41 3.89
CA LEU A 223 18.41 -8.83 3.90
C LEU A 223 18.53 -9.33 2.46
N PRO A 224 19.55 -10.13 2.11
CA PRO A 224 19.72 -10.61 0.75
C PRO A 224 18.54 -11.46 0.27
N SER A 225 18.07 -11.22 -0.96
CA SER A 225 16.97 -11.98 -1.54
C SER A 225 17.19 -12.25 -3.03
N PRO A 226 17.82 -13.38 -3.39
CA PRO A 226 18.15 -13.68 -4.79
C PRO A 226 16.97 -13.64 -5.76
N VAL A 227 15.77 -14.00 -5.27
CA VAL A 227 14.55 -13.98 -6.08
C VAL A 227 14.08 -12.57 -6.35
N LEU A 228 14.09 -11.69 -5.34
CA LEU A 228 13.71 -10.29 -5.52
C LEU A 228 14.77 -9.52 -6.31
N ASP A 229 16.04 -9.75 -6.03
CA ASP A 229 17.19 -9.14 -6.72
C ASP A 229 17.17 -9.45 -8.24
N GLY A 230 16.68 -10.64 -8.61
CA GLY A 230 16.56 -11.09 -10.00
C GLY A 230 15.23 -10.75 -10.69
N LEU A 231 14.24 -10.21 -9.97
CA LEU A 231 12.90 -9.97 -10.49
C LEU A 231 12.78 -8.54 -11.04
N PHE A 232 13.32 -8.34 -12.24
CA PHE A 232 13.31 -7.02 -12.91
C PHE A 232 11.89 -6.58 -13.33
N GLY A 233 11.64 -5.28 -13.22
CA GLY A 233 10.49 -4.61 -13.84
C GLY A 233 9.23 -4.71 -13.00
N VAL A 234 9.39 -4.76 -11.67
CA VAL A 234 8.30 -4.79 -10.69
C VAL A 234 8.35 -3.58 -9.75
N GLU A 235 7.21 -3.26 -9.15
CA GLU A 235 7.03 -2.12 -8.23
C GLU A 235 5.92 -2.42 -7.21
N GLY A 236 5.57 -1.45 -6.36
CA GLY A 236 4.44 -1.58 -5.42
C GLY A 236 4.42 -2.84 -4.57
N PRO A 237 5.51 -3.18 -3.84
CA PRO A 237 5.54 -4.36 -3.00
C PRO A 237 4.50 -4.24 -1.88
N GLU A 238 3.74 -5.29 -1.65
CA GLU A 238 2.71 -5.36 -0.60
C GLU A 238 2.73 -6.75 0.02
N VAL A 239 2.78 -6.85 1.35
CA VAL A 239 2.98 -8.13 2.03
C VAL A 239 1.90 -8.38 3.09
N PHE A 240 1.35 -9.60 3.09
CA PHE A 240 0.39 -10.03 4.11
C PHE A 240 0.64 -11.47 4.52
N LYS A 241 0.18 -11.83 5.73
CA LYS A 241 0.20 -13.21 6.23
C LYS A 241 -1.10 -13.92 5.85
N PHE A 242 -0.99 -15.17 5.40
CA PHE A 242 -2.19 -15.99 5.20
C PHE A 242 -2.88 -16.32 6.54
N ASN A 243 -4.21 -16.26 6.56
CA ASN A 243 -5.07 -16.50 7.72
C ASN A 243 -5.05 -17.96 8.18
N ASP A 244 -4.84 -18.91 7.26
CA ASP A 244 -5.05 -20.34 7.47
C ASP A 244 -3.75 -21.17 7.56
N ARG A 245 -2.58 -20.54 7.40
CA ARG A 245 -1.27 -21.19 7.38
C ARG A 245 -0.15 -20.25 7.83
N ASN A 246 1.01 -20.81 8.18
CA ASN A 246 2.20 -20.03 8.53
C ASN A 246 3.02 -19.69 7.29
N GLU A 247 2.42 -18.90 6.40
CA GLU A 247 3.01 -18.48 5.14
C GLU A 247 2.62 -17.01 4.87
N TRP A 248 3.47 -16.30 4.16
CA TRP A 248 3.28 -14.92 3.75
C TRP A 248 3.23 -14.83 2.23
N CYS A 249 2.45 -13.88 1.73
CA CYS A 249 2.40 -13.50 0.34
C CYS A 249 2.95 -12.08 0.20
N LEU A 250 4.01 -11.92 -0.60
CA LEU A 250 4.48 -10.66 -1.13
C LEU A 250 3.96 -10.51 -2.55
N MET A 251 3.15 -9.49 -2.77
CA MET A 251 2.60 -9.11 -4.07
C MET A 251 3.47 -8.00 -4.67
N VAL A 252 3.89 -8.13 -5.93
CA VAL A 252 4.63 -7.08 -6.66
C VAL A 252 3.98 -6.77 -8.02
N ASP A 253 3.78 -5.49 -8.34
CA ASP A 253 3.14 -5.05 -9.59
C ASP A 253 4.13 -5.13 -10.74
N GLN A 254 3.84 -5.95 -11.75
CA GLN A 254 4.66 -6.12 -12.95
C GLN A 254 4.50 -4.94 -13.93
N TYR A 255 4.84 -3.73 -13.49
CA TYR A 255 4.59 -2.49 -14.22
C TYR A 255 5.25 -2.47 -15.60
N ALA A 256 6.48 -2.98 -15.72
CA ALA A 256 7.22 -2.97 -16.98
C ALA A 256 6.58 -3.88 -18.04
N ALA A 257 6.01 -5.00 -17.60
CA ALA A 257 5.29 -5.93 -18.47
C ALA A 257 3.80 -5.58 -18.63
N GLY A 258 3.28 -4.66 -17.81
CA GLY A 258 1.87 -4.28 -17.76
C GLY A 258 0.93 -5.41 -17.36
N LYS A 259 1.42 -6.40 -16.60
CA LYS A 259 0.69 -7.65 -16.27
C LYS A 259 -0.12 -7.57 -14.97
N GLY A 260 0.02 -6.50 -14.19
CA GLY A 260 -0.56 -6.40 -12.85
C GLY A 260 0.26 -7.19 -11.84
N TYR A 261 -0.36 -7.52 -10.71
CA TYR A 261 0.34 -8.15 -9.60
C TYR A 261 0.82 -9.59 -9.84
N LEU A 262 1.97 -9.91 -9.25
CA LEU A 262 2.58 -11.23 -9.17
C LEU A 262 2.69 -11.65 -7.69
N PRO A 263 2.10 -12.78 -7.28
CA PRO A 263 2.26 -13.30 -5.92
C PRO A 263 3.57 -14.08 -5.76
N LEU A 264 4.27 -13.81 -4.67
CA LEU A 264 5.44 -14.54 -4.20
C LEU A 264 5.19 -15.02 -2.78
N ILE A 265 5.46 -16.29 -2.50
CA ILE A 265 5.19 -16.87 -1.17
C ILE A 265 6.46 -17.23 -0.41
N THR A 266 6.40 -17.17 0.91
CA THR A 266 7.47 -17.64 1.80
C THR A 266 6.91 -18.12 3.13
N GLU A 267 7.54 -19.11 3.73
CA GLU A 267 7.23 -19.59 5.09
C GLU A 267 8.11 -18.92 6.16
N ASP A 268 9.08 -18.09 5.75
CA ASP A 268 10.05 -17.44 6.64
C ASP A 268 10.56 -16.13 6.01
N LEU A 269 10.04 -15.00 6.51
CA LEU A 269 10.46 -13.66 6.07
C LEU A 269 11.95 -13.39 6.34
N SER A 270 12.54 -14.05 7.34
CA SER A 270 13.97 -13.88 7.70
C SER A 270 14.94 -14.54 6.73
N SER A 271 14.43 -15.46 5.89
CA SER A 271 15.26 -16.21 4.94
C SER A 271 15.62 -15.40 3.68
N GLY A 272 14.84 -14.36 3.37
CA GLY A 272 14.90 -13.67 2.08
C GLY A 272 14.54 -14.56 0.88
N GLN A 273 14.04 -15.78 1.10
CA GLN A 273 13.67 -16.71 0.03
C GLN A 273 12.18 -16.58 -0.29
N PHE A 274 11.87 -16.58 -1.58
CA PHE A 274 10.49 -16.52 -2.07
C PHE A 274 10.28 -17.51 -3.20
N ARG A 275 9.08 -18.07 -3.30
CA ARG A 275 8.63 -18.84 -4.47
C ARG A 275 7.63 -18.00 -5.26
N ILE A 276 7.94 -17.73 -6.52
CA ILE A 276 6.99 -17.10 -7.45
C ILE A 276 5.90 -18.12 -7.77
N LEU A 277 4.63 -17.71 -7.66
CA LEU A 277 3.50 -18.56 -8.05
C LEU A 277 3.39 -18.67 -9.57
N ASN A 278 3.00 -19.86 -10.05
CA ASN A 278 2.63 -20.04 -11.45
C ASN A 278 1.24 -19.44 -11.72
N PRO A 279 0.93 -19.02 -12.97
CA PRO A 279 -0.35 -18.39 -13.32
C PRO A 279 -1.60 -19.21 -12.97
N GLU A 280 -1.50 -20.54 -12.90
CA GLU A 280 -2.60 -21.44 -12.53
C GLU A 280 -2.86 -21.54 -11.02
N GLU A 281 -1.98 -20.99 -10.17
CA GLU A 281 -2.10 -21.04 -8.71
C GLU A 281 -2.88 -19.86 -8.12
N TYR A 282 -3.21 -18.85 -8.94
CA TYR A 282 -3.87 -17.63 -8.50
C TYR A 282 -4.77 -17.02 -9.58
N ASP A 283 -5.76 -16.23 -9.17
CA ASP A 283 -6.62 -15.45 -10.06
C ASP A 283 -6.82 -14.07 -9.45
N LEU A 284 -6.37 -13.03 -10.14
CA LEU A 284 -6.53 -11.65 -9.67
C LEU A 284 -7.88 -11.05 -10.08
N GLY A 285 -8.82 -11.79 -10.66
CA GLY A 285 -10.11 -11.26 -11.10
C GLY A 285 -10.02 -10.48 -12.42
N ALA A 286 -11.10 -9.78 -12.78
CA ALA A 286 -11.26 -9.18 -14.11
C ALA A 286 -10.56 -7.81 -14.23
N THR A 287 -10.57 -6.98 -13.19
CA THR A 287 -9.86 -5.70 -13.24
C THR A 287 -8.35 -5.90 -13.08
N LYS A 288 -7.54 -5.15 -13.84
CA LYS A 288 -6.09 -5.18 -13.65
C LYS A 288 -5.73 -4.48 -12.34
N LYS A 289 -5.33 -5.22 -11.32
CA LYS A 289 -4.82 -4.63 -10.08
C LYS A 289 -3.42 -4.05 -10.26
N ARG A 290 -3.27 -2.79 -9.86
CA ARG A 290 -2.01 -2.05 -9.72
C ARG A 290 -1.79 -1.72 -8.24
N HIS A 291 -0.67 -1.08 -7.89
CA HIS A 291 -0.27 -0.81 -6.50
C HIS A 291 -1.44 -0.43 -5.58
N GLY A 292 -1.58 -1.14 -4.47
CA GLY A 292 -2.67 -1.02 -3.53
C GLY A 292 -2.28 -1.58 -2.16
N SER A 293 -3.19 -2.17 -1.41
CA SER A 293 -2.91 -2.76 -0.09
C SER A 293 -3.89 -3.87 0.27
N PHE A 294 -3.50 -4.72 1.23
CA PHE A 294 -4.30 -5.86 1.69
C PHE A 294 -4.71 -5.70 3.15
N LEU A 295 -5.95 -6.08 3.48
CA LEU A 295 -6.46 -6.10 4.85
C LEU A 295 -7.14 -7.43 5.14
N ASN A 296 -6.75 -8.11 6.22
CA ASN A 296 -7.45 -9.31 6.69
C ASN A 296 -8.86 -8.94 7.20
N LEU A 297 -9.86 -9.74 6.82
CA LEU A 297 -11.27 -9.53 7.11
C LEU A 297 -11.80 -10.64 8.01
N THR A 298 -12.63 -10.26 8.98
CA THR A 298 -13.53 -11.20 9.65
C THR A 298 -14.62 -11.67 8.67
N GLY A 299 -15.28 -12.79 8.96
CA GLY A 299 -16.41 -13.24 8.16
C GLY A 299 -17.52 -12.18 8.06
N ALA A 300 -17.83 -11.47 9.16
CA ALA A 300 -18.85 -10.43 9.17
C ALA A 300 -18.51 -9.23 8.25
N GLU A 301 -17.24 -8.83 8.22
CA GLU A 301 -16.76 -7.75 7.36
C GLU A 301 -16.77 -8.12 5.88
N TYR A 302 -16.37 -9.35 5.56
CA TYR A 302 -16.49 -9.89 4.20
C TYR A 302 -17.93 -9.86 3.71
N GLU A 303 -18.87 -10.39 4.52
CA GLU A 303 -20.29 -10.41 4.16
C GLU A 303 -20.88 -9.00 4.04
N ALA A 304 -20.43 -8.04 4.88
CA ALA A 304 -20.86 -6.65 4.78
C ALA A 304 -20.43 -6.01 3.45
N LEU A 305 -19.17 -6.20 3.04
CA LEU A 305 -18.64 -5.71 1.77
C LEU A 305 -19.37 -6.32 0.57
N VAL A 306 -19.54 -7.65 0.54
CA VAL A 306 -20.24 -8.36 -0.53
C VAL A 306 -21.71 -7.94 -0.60
N LYS A 307 -22.38 -7.74 0.54
CA LYS A 307 -23.77 -7.29 0.56
C LYS A 307 -23.97 -5.90 -0.04
N VAL A 308 -23.04 -4.96 0.20
CA VAL A 308 -23.16 -3.57 -0.26
C VAL A 308 -22.71 -3.43 -1.71
N TRP A 309 -21.60 -4.06 -2.08
CA TRP A 309 -20.96 -3.84 -3.38
C TRP A 309 -21.16 -4.99 -4.37
N GLY A 310 -21.60 -6.16 -3.93
CA GLY A 310 -21.77 -7.35 -4.76
C GLY A 310 -20.45 -7.94 -5.26
N THR A 311 -20.52 -9.13 -5.84
CA THR A 311 -19.45 -9.79 -6.62
C THR A 311 -20.02 -10.24 -7.96
N PRO A 312 -19.23 -10.37 -9.04
CA PRO A 312 -19.70 -10.93 -10.30
C PRO A 312 -20.43 -12.27 -10.10
N GLY A 313 -21.69 -12.35 -10.53
CA GLY A 313 -22.48 -13.59 -10.48
C GLY A 313 -23.34 -13.82 -9.23
N LEU A 314 -23.44 -12.83 -8.33
CA LEU A 314 -24.39 -12.79 -7.21
C LEU A 314 -25.31 -11.57 -7.28
#